data_AF-A0A964LC35-F1
#
_entry.id   AF-A0A964LC35-F1
#
_cell.length_a   1.000
_cell.length_b   1.000
_cell.length_c   1.000
_cell.angle_alpha   90.00
_cell.angle_beta   90.00
_cell.angle_gamma   90.00
#
_symmetry.space_group_name_H-M   'P 1'
#
loop_
_entity.id
_entity.type
_entity.pdbx_description
1 polymer ?
#
loop_
_entity_poly.entity_id
_entity_poly.type
_entity_poly.pdbx_seq_one_letter_code
_entity_poly.pdbx_strand_id
1 'polypeptide(L)'
;MTRKFIVGTILATLVGLSAWVSWRWYTTPTLPVVPLDRSDRCVVEMVEEALEDVRRRPRSGEAWGKLAMVLANYSFDDQAAVAYTNAERFDPRNPAWPYLRGFQLIVGHPHQAIPHLRRALALADRSDERAALHFRLALVLIEIGHLKDAEQELQALQGIEAKSARLQFGQGLLAIAREDYAAARTHLQMLTEHPSSRKKAYNLLASIHPDQELAKKYQQQAAMLPNDLGWPDPFVADLNRYTCERLKRIEQFTKLERQGRLPEALAFLRHFAAEAPDPEVLYILGHTLCQVNELEEGVTVLRAAIRTDPKMVKAHYLLGAALVRMGEKRIQESGGKKAAMEFFRQAVEAEDQALALQRDFGYAHLNRGQALKFLGQRDEALRALRQALLCRPEFADMHLYLGEALAEAGQLPESLEHLENAVRHASAEDLRPRDALKKWRDKSK
;
A
#
# COMPACT_ATOMS: atom_id res chain seq x y z
N MET A 1 16.07 -2.80 68.12
CA MET A 1 16.56 -3.39 66.84
C MET A 1 15.94 -2.78 65.58
N THR A 2 14.84 -2.02 65.67
CA THR A 2 14.01 -1.60 64.52
C THR A 2 14.55 -0.40 63.72
N ARG A 3 15.20 0.59 64.36
CA ARG A 3 15.64 1.83 63.67
C ARG A 3 16.85 1.65 62.74
N LYS A 4 17.81 0.79 63.12
CA LYS A 4 18.98 0.45 62.28
C LYS A 4 18.59 -0.40 61.05
N PHE A 5 17.58 -1.26 61.20
CA PHE A 5 17.06 -2.06 60.10
C PHE A 5 16.37 -1.18 59.05
N ILE A 6 15.51 -0.24 59.47
CA ILE A 6 14.79 0.68 58.56
C ILE A 6 15.75 1.60 57.79
N VAL A 7 16.78 2.13 58.45
CA VAL A 7 17.80 2.96 57.77
C VAL A 7 18.63 2.12 56.78
N GLY A 8 18.94 0.87 57.13
CA GLY A 8 19.63 -0.07 56.24
C GLY A 8 18.83 -0.42 54.98
N THR A 9 17.51 -0.64 55.09
CA THR A 9 16.65 -0.89 53.93
C THR A 9 16.49 0.34 53.04
N ILE A 10 16.30 1.54 53.62
CA ILE A 10 16.22 2.77 52.83
C ILE A 10 17.53 3.00 52.06
N LEU A 11 18.68 2.84 52.69
CA LEU A 11 19.98 3.02 52.04
C LEU A 11 20.22 1.97 50.93
N ALA A 12 19.85 0.71 51.16
CA ALA A 12 19.95 -0.35 50.15
C ALA A 12 19.02 -0.10 48.95
N THR A 13 17.79 0.39 49.17
CA THR A 13 16.88 0.77 48.08
C THR A 13 17.38 1.96 47.29
N LEU A 14 18.00 2.95 47.94
CA LEU A 14 18.59 4.12 47.29
C LEU A 14 19.82 3.76 46.45
N VAL A 15 20.68 2.87 46.94
CA VAL A 15 21.84 2.35 46.19
C VAL A 15 21.39 1.45 45.03
N GLY A 16 20.34 0.64 45.23
CA GLY A 16 19.74 -0.15 44.16
C GLY A 16 19.10 0.71 43.07
N LEU A 17 18.39 1.78 43.45
CA LEU A 17 17.82 2.74 42.51
C LEU A 17 18.92 3.49 41.76
N SER A 18 19.97 3.95 42.45
CA SER A 18 21.07 4.68 41.82
C SER A 18 21.86 3.78 40.88
N ALA A 19 22.14 2.52 41.27
CA ALA A 19 22.79 1.55 40.40
C ALA A 19 21.95 1.17 39.17
N TRP A 20 20.62 1.00 39.34
CA TRP A 20 19.71 0.72 38.22
C TRP A 20 19.54 1.92 37.29
N VAL A 21 19.43 3.14 37.83
CA VAL A 21 19.43 4.38 37.05
C VAL A 21 20.75 4.51 36.31
N SER A 22 21.89 4.40 36.97
CA SER A 22 23.20 4.44 36.32
C SER A 22 23.34 3.37 35.25
N TRP A 23 23.02 2.11 35.53
CA TRP A 23 23.08 1.03 34.54
C TRP A 23 22.18 1.31 33.34
N ARG A 24 20.90 1.66 33.58
CA ARG A 24 19.94 2.00 32.53
C ARG A 24 20.45 3.16 31.68
N TRP A 25 21.03 4.21 32.28
CA TRP A 25 21.53 5.39 31.58
C TRP A 25 22.83 5.16 30.80
N TYR A 26 23.72 4.29 31.28
CA TYR A 26 25.03 4.05 30.67
C TYR A 26 25.06 2.91 29.65
N THR A 27 24.12 1.96 29.66
CA THR A 27 24.03 0.91 28.63
C THR A 27 23.57 1.47 27.28
N THR A 28 24.32 1.16 26.23
CA THR A 28 23.93 1.39 24.84
C THR A 28 22.64 0.60 24.55
N PRO A 29 21.55 1.24 24.08
CA PRO A 29 20.33 0.52 23.77
C PRO A 29 20.56 -0.47 22.62
N THR A 30 19.88 -1.61 22.70
CA THR A 30 19.88 -2.60 21.62
C THR A 30 19.04 -2.11 20.45
N LEU A 31 19.55 -2.26 19.23
CA LEU A 31 18.79 -1.97 18.02
C LEU A 31 17.61 -2.94 17.86
N PRO A 32 16.45 -2.46 17.38
CA PRO A 32 15.32 -3.33 17.08
C PRO A 32 15.64 -4.24 15.89
N VAL A 33 15.15 -5.49 15.95
CA VAL A 33 15.19 -6.40 14.80
C VAL A 33 14.01 -6.06 13.90
N VAL A 34 14.29 -5.70 12.64
CA VAL A 34 13.28 -5.29 11.66
C VAL A 34 13.15 -6.39 10.60
N PRO A 35 11.96 -7.00 10.42
CA PRO A 35 11.74 -8.03 9.40
C PRO A 35 11.59 -7.39 8.01
N LEU A 36 12.69 -7.35 7.27
CA LEU A 36 12.79 -6.67 5.97
C LEU A 36 12.64 -7.62 4.76
N ASP A 37 12.38 -8.90 4.98
CA ASP A 37 12.39 -9.96 3.95
C ASP A 37 11.33 -9.77 2.85
N ARG A 38 10.22 -9.11 3.17
CA ARG A 38 9.13 -8.79 2.22
C ARG A 38 9.03 -7.31 1.90
N SER A 39 9.99 -6.52 2.38
CA SER A 39 9.97 -5.08 2.20
C SER A 39 10.53 -4.69 0.86
N ASP A 40 9.98 -3.60 0.32
CA ASP A 40 10.45 -3.01 -0.90
C ASP A 40 11.90 -2.52 -0.76
N ARG A 41 12.72 -2.62 -1.81
CA ARG A 41 14.16 -2.30 -1.71
C ARG A 41 14.45 -0.90 -1.16
N CYS A 42 13.69 0.11 -1.58
CA CYS A 42 13.81 1.46 -1.04
C CYS A 42 13.55 1.54 0.47
N VAL A 43 12.58 0.75 0.97
CA VAL A 43 12.27 0.65 2.40
C VAL A 43 13.44 0.03 3.15
N VAL A 44 14.01 -1.04 2.59
CA VAL A 44 15.20 -1.71 3.14
C VAL A 44 16.35 -0.71 3.28
N GLU A 45 16.70 -0.01 2.20
CA GLU A 45 17.79 0.97 2.18
C GLU A 45 17.57 2.10 3.20
N MET A 46 16.34 2.64 3.28
CA MET A 46 15.98 3.67 4.25
C MET A 46 16.09 3.21 5.71
N VAL A 47 15.58 2.01 6.01
CA VAL A 47 15.65 1.43 7.36
C VAL A 47 17.10 1.15 7.74
N GLU A 48 17.90 0.58 6.83
CA GLU A 48 19.31 0.30 7.05
C GLU A 48 20.13 1.59 7.28
N GLU A 49 19.88 2.65 6.51
CA GLU A 49 20.51 3.96 6.71
C GLU A 49 20.19 4.54 8.09
N ALA A 50 18.92 4.49 8.50
CA ALA A 50 18.50 4.97 9.81
C ALA A 50 19.09 4.14 10.96
N LEU A 51 19.17 2.81 10.80
CA LEU A 51 19.82 1.92 11.76
C LEU A 51 21.32 2.24 11.88
N GLU A 52 21.99 2.50 10.76
CA GLU A 52 23.41 2.85 10.72
C GLU A 52 23.69 4.20 11.40
N ASP A 53 22.82 5.19 11.22
CA ASP A 53 22.90 6.46 11.93
C ASP A 53 22.80 6.28 13.46
N VAL A 54 21.90 5.40 13.92
CA VAL A 54 21.82 5.04 15.35
C VAL A 54 23.07 4.29 15.82
N ARG A 55 23.69 3.42 15.00
CA ARG A 55 24.97 2.77 15.35
C ARG A 55 26.07 3.80 15.57
N ARG A 56 26.14 4.83 14.72
CA ARG A 56 27.13 5.91 14.81
C ARG A 56 26.85 6.83 15.99
N ARG A 57 25.58 7.12 16.27
CA ARG A 57 25.12 8.07 17.29
C ARG A 57 24.14 7.43 18.28
N PRO A 58 24.54 6.41 19.06
CA PRO A 58 23.60 5.58 19.83
C PRO A 58 22.91 6.29 21.01
N ARG A 59 23.38 7.47 21.39
CA ARG A 59 22.80 8.34 22.43
C ARG A 59 22.21 9.63 21.86
N SER A 60 21.91 9.67 20.56
CA SER A 60 21.26 10.81 19.93
C SER A 60 19.75 10.57 19.85
N GLY A 61 18.96 11.43 20.50
CA GLY A 61 17.51 11.38 20.39
C GLY A 61 17.03 11.65 18.95
N GLU A 62 17.76 12.48 18.20
CA GLU A 62 17.51 12.73 16.77
C GLU A 62 17.68 11.46 15.92
N ALA A 63 18.77 10.71 16.12
CA ALA A 63 19.02 9.48 15.34
C ALA A 63 17.95 8.41 15.63
N TRP A 64 17.62 8.23 16.91
CA TRP A 64 16.52 7.34 17.32
C TRP A 64 15.16 7.81 16.81
N GLY A 65 14.92 9.13 16.80
CA GLY A 65 13.70 9.72 16.26
C GLY A 65 13.56 9.52 14.75
N LYS A 66 14.64 9.70 13.99
CA LYS A 66 14.68 9.39 12.55
C LYS A 66 14.35 7.92 12.30
N LEU A 67 15.00 7.00 13.01
CA LEU A 67 14.69 5.57 12.91
C LEU A 67 13.22 5.28 13.23
N ALA A 68 12.69 5.87 14.30
CA ALA A 68 11.29 5.69 14.69
C ALA A 68 10.31 6.17 13.61
N MET A 69 10.56 7.34 13.02
CA MET A 69 9.73 7.88 11.94
C MET A 69 9.78 7.04 10.67
N VAL A 70 10.97 6.54 10.28
CA VAL A 70 11.10 5.62 9.14
C VAL A 70 10.30 4.34 9.39
N LEU A 71 10.46 3.74 10.56
CA LEU A 71 9.75 2.50 10.92
C LEU A 71 8.24 2.70 10.98
N ALA A 72 7.78 3.79 11.59
CA ALA A 72 6.36 4.15 11.67
C ALA A 72 5.74 4.37 10.28
N ASN A 73 6.45 5.02 9.36
CA ASN A 73 5.98 5.25 8.00
C ASN A 73 5.73 3.94 7.22
N TYR A 74 6.42 2.86 7.57
CA TYR A 74 6.28 1.54 6.93
C TYR A 74 5.60 0.48 7.80
N SER A 75 4.83 0.91 8.81
CA SER A 75 4.02 0.03 9.67
C SER A 75 4.82 -1.00 10.48
N PHE A 76 6.07 -0.69 10.82
CA PHE A 76 6.86 -1.44 11.81
C PHE A 76 6.61 -0.88 13.21
N ASP A 77 5.35 -0.90 13.66
CA ASP A 77 4.88 -0.13 14.81
C ASP A 77 5.55 -0.53 16.14
N ASP A 78 5.78 -1.83 16.36
CA ASP A 78 6.47 -2.32 17.55
C ASP A 78 7.92 -1.81 17.62
N GLN A 79 8.65 -1.89 16.50
CA GLN A 79 10.03 -1.42 16.41
C GLN A 79 10.10 0.11 16.50
N ALA A 80 9.14 0.80 15.89
CA ALA A 80 9.00 2.25 16.00
C ALA A 80 8.76 2.69 17.44
N ALA A 81 7.91 1.99 18.20
CA ALA A 81 7.65 2.30 19.60
C ALA A 81 8.91 2.16 20.48
N VAL A 82 9.75 1.15 20.22
CA VAL A 82 11.06 1.00 20.86
C VAL A 82 11.98 2.18 20.51
N ALA A 83 12.00 2.57 19.24
CA ALA A 83 12.83 3.68 18.77
C ALA A 83 12.37 5.03 19.35
N TYR A 84 11.06 5.33 19.37
CA TYR A 84 10.51 6.52 20.02
C TYR A 84 10.82 6.56 21.51
N THR A 85 10.75 5.42 22.21
CA THR A 85 11.11 5.35 23.64
C THR A 85 12.56 5.77 23.87
N ASN A 86 13.48 5.39 22.99
CA ASN A 86 14.88 5.81 23.07
C ASN A 86 15.07 7.26 22.62
N ALA A 87 14.31 7.73 21.62
CA ALA A 87 14.30 9.13 21.21
C ALA A 87 13.91 10.06 22.37
N GLU A 88 12.78 9.78 23.03
CA GLU A 88 12.30 10.48 24.24
C GLU A 88 13.34 10.44 25.37
N ARG A 89 14.06 9.33 25.52
CA ARG A 89 15.07 9.17 26.57
C ARG A 89 16.28 10.07 26.37
N PHE A 90 16.77 10.21 25.13
CA PHE A 90 17.98 10.97 24.82
C PHE A 90 17.69 12.42 24.40
N ASP A 91 16.45 12.75 24.08
CA ASP A 91 15.97 14.09 23.78
C ASP A 91 14.60 14.35 24.46
N PRO A 92 14.58 14.48 25.79
CA PRO A 92 13.34 14.50 26.59
C PRO A 92 12.55 15.81 26.53
N ARG A 93 13.09 16.85 25.88
CA ARG A 93 12.46 18.17 25.74
C ARG A 93 11.71 18.32 24.42
N ASN A 94 11.95 17.44 23.46
CA ASN A 94 11.33 17.53 22.15
C ASN A 94 9.89 16.99 22.17
N PRO A 95 8.87 17.82 21.87
CA PRO A 95 7.47 17.40 21.89
C PRO A 95 7.11 16.38 20.79
N ALA A 96 7.91 16.27 19.72
CA ALA A 96 7.61 15.40 18.59
C ALA A 96 7.61 13.91 18.97
N TRP A 97 8.55 13.45 19.80
CA TRP A 97 8.67 12.04 20.16
C TRP A 97 7.46 11.49 20.91
N PRO A 98 7.02 12.11 22.03
CA PRO A 98 5.79 11.65 22.67
C PRO A 98 4.57 11.85 21.78
N TYR A 99 4.53 12.88 20.92
CA TYR A 99 3.40 13.09 20.01
C TYR A 99 3.24 11.97 18.98
N LEU A 100 4.33 11.62 18.29
CA LEU A 100 4.34 10.63 17.21
C LEU A 100 4.12 9.22 17.75
N ARG A 101 4.67 8.93 18.93
CA ARG A 101 4.34 7.69 19.64
C ARG A 101 2.86 7.64 20.02
N GLY A 102 2.32 8.74 20.55
CA GLY A 102 0.89 8.86 20.81
C GLY A 102 0.05 8.71 19.54
N PHE A 103 0.52 9.23 18.40
CA PHE A 103 -0.12 9.10 17.08
C PHE A 103 -0.45 7.65 16.74
N GLN A 104 0.55 6.78 16.82
CA GLN A 104 0.44 5.38 16.39
C GLN A 104 -0.59 4.60 17.22
N LEU A 105 -0.76 4.98 18.49
CA LEU A 105 -1.66 4.30 19.41
C LEU A 105 -3.13 4.73 19.26
N ILE A 106 -3.43 5.82 18.56
CA ILE A 106 -4.80 6.34 18.45
C ILE A 106 -5.74 5.28 17.89
N VAL A 107 -5.30 4.63 16.81
CA VAL A 107 -6.04 3.53 16.22
C VAL A 107 -5.72 2.27 17.00
N GLY A 108 -6.75 1.65 17.59
CA GLY A 108 -6.63 0.39 18.34
C GLY A 108 -6.38 0.56 19.85
N HIS A 109 -5.66 1.60 20.28
CA HIS A 109 -5.30 1.81 21.69
C HIS A 109 -5.48 3.26 22.19
N PRO A 110 -6.64 3.92 21.95
CA PRO A 110 -6.82 5.35 22.18
C PRO A 110 -6.56 5.79 23.64
N HIS A 111 -6.89 4.94 24.63
CA HIS A 111 -6.59 5.23 26.03
C HIS A 111 -5.09 5.33 26.33
N GLN A 112 -4.26 4.55 25.63
CA GLN A 112 -2.81 4.58 25.79
C GLN A 112 -2.18 5.79 25.08
N ALA A 113 -2.83 6.34 24.05
CA ALA A 113 -2.34 7.52 23.33
C ALA A 113 -2.38 8.80 24.18
N ILE A 114 -3.40 8.98 25.01
CA ILE A 114 -3.65 10.21 25.79
C ILE A 114 -2.45 10.67 26.64
N PRO A 115 -1.82 9.83 27.50
CA PRO A 115 -0.69 10.28 28.32
C PRO A 115 0.49 10.77 27.46
N HIS A 116 0.73 10.15 26.30
CA HIS A 116 1.76 10.57 25.37
C HIS A 116 1.41 11.93 24.73
N LEU A 117 0.18 12.12 24.28
CA LEU A 117 -0.29 13.39 23.70
C LEU A 117 -0.28 14.53 24.74
N ARG A 118 -0.69 14.27 25.99
CA ARG A 118 -0.61 15.26 27.08
C ARG A 118 0.83 15.62 27.43
N ARG A 119 1.75 14.64 27.40
CA ARG A 119 3.18 14.89 27.59
C ARG A 119 3.74 15.78 26.48
N ALA A 120 3.38 15.51 25.23
CA ALA A 120 3.76 16.34 24.10
C ALA A 120 3.21 17.77 24.23
N LEU A 121 1.95 17.92 24.64
CA LEU A 121 1.33 19.23 24.89
C LEU A 121 2.04 20.03 25.99
N ALA A 122 2.50 19.36 27.05
CA ALA A 122 3.27 20.01 28.12
C ALA A 122 4.67 20.48 27.67
N LEU A 123 5.19 19.94 26.56
CA LEU A 123 6.49 20.30 25.98
C LEU A 123 6.37 21.28 24.80
N ALA A 124 5.17 21.46 24.24
CA ALA A 124 4.96 22.27 23.05
C ALA A 124 4.88 23.77 23.39
N ASP A 125 5.79 24.54 22.79
CA ASP A 125 5.87 25.99 22.97
C ASP A 125 5.20 26.75 21.82
N ARG A 126 5.22 26.20 20.60
CA ARG A 126 4.69 26.90 19.43
C ARG A 126 3.17 26.81 19.34
N SER A 127 2.56 27.90 18.88
CA SER A 127 1.11 28.04 18.76
C SER A 127 0.48 26.97 17.85
N ASP A 128 1.12 26.69 16.70
CA ASP A 128 0.65 25.71 15.72
C ASP A 128 0.76 24.26 16.21
N GLU A 129 1.83 23.93 16.93
CA GLU A 129 2.02 22.64 17.61
C GLU A 129 0.95 22.42 18.68
N ARG A 130 0.76 23.39 19.58
CA ARG A 130 -0.25 23.33 20.64
C ARG A 130 -1.65 23.22 20.08
N ALA A 131 -1.96 23.97 19.01
CA ALA A 131 -3.21 23.81 18.31
C ALA A 131 -3.37 22.35 17.87
N ALA A 132 -2.43 21.79 17.08
CA ALA A 132 -2.45 20.40 16.57
C ALA A 132 -2.74 19.37 17.69
N LEU A 133 -2.05 19.52 18.81
CA LEU A 133 -2.21 18.70 20.01
C LEU A 133 -3.60 18.81 20.64
N HIS A 134 -4.11 20.01 20.90
CA HIS A 134 -5.44 20.22 21.48
C HIS A 134 -6.54 19.60 20.60
N PHE A 135 -6.46 19.80 19.28
CA PHE A 135 -7.41 19.18 18.37
C PHE A 135 -7.33 17.67 18.41
N ARG A 136 -6.14 17.08 18.38
CA ARG A 136 -6.03 15.62 18.39
C ARG A 136 -6.47 15.01 19.71
N LEU A 137 -6.11 15.62 20.84
CA LEU A 137 -6.64 15.23 22.14
C LEU A 137 -8.17 15.29 22.16
N ALA A 138 -8.77 16.38 21.66
CA ALA A 138 -10.22 16.49 21.56
C ALA A 138 -10.84 15.34 20.74
N LEU A 139 -10.29 15.01 19.57
CA LEU A 139 -10.80 13.92 18.74
C LEU A 139 -10.74 12.57 19.45
N VAL A 140 -9.60 12.24 20.06
CA VAL A 140 -9.43 10.98 20.81
C VAL A 140 -10.38 10.92 22.00
N LEU A 141 -10.53 12.03 22.73
CA LEU A 141 -11.42 12.12 23.90
C LEU A 141 -12.91 11.98 23.52
N ILE A 142 -13.32 12.53 22.37
CA ILE A 142 -14.68 12.33 21.83
C ILE A 142 -14.92 10.85 21.52
N GLU A 143 -13.97 10.20 20.84
CA GLU A 143 -14.06 8.78 20.45
C GLU A 143 -14.26 7.86 21.66
N ILE A 144 -13.58 8.13 22.77
CA ILE A 144 -13.70 7.34 24.01
C ILE A 144 -14.80 7.84 24.96
N GLY A 145 -15.60 8.84 24.57
CA GLY A 145 -16.74 9.35 25.34
C GLY A 145 -16.39 10.31 26.50
N HIS A 146 -15.16 10.78 26.60
CA HIS A 146 -14.72 11.77 27.61
C HIS A 146 -15.08 13.21 27.18
N LEU A 147 -16.38 13.47 27.03
CA LEU A 147 -16.89 14.68 26.35
C LEU A 147 -16.60 16.01 27.07
N LYS A 148 -16.43 15.99 28.40
CA LYS A 148 -16.07 17.19 29.18
C LYS A 148 -14.62 17.59 28.94
N ASP A 149 -13.72 16.62 28.97
CA ASP A 149 -12.29 16.84 28.71
C ASP A 149 -12.12 17.29 27.24
N ALA A 150 -12.84 16.64 26.30
CA ALA A 150 -12.82 17.04 24.90
C ALA A 150 -13.25 18.51 24.68
N GLU A 151 -14.29 18.95 25.38
CA GLU A 151 -14.75 20.34 25.32
C GLU A 151 -13.70 21.32 25.83
N GLN A 152 -12.98 20.98 26.90
CA GLN A 152 -11.87 21.81 27.41
C GLN A 152 -10.76 21.94 26.37
N GLU A 153 -10.40 20.85 25.71
CA GLU A 153 -9.37 20.88 24.65
C GLU A 153 -9.83 21.70 23.44
N LEU A 154 -11.11 21.65 23.05
CA LEU A 154 -11.67 22.48 21.98
C LEU A 154 -11.74 23.96 22.37
N GLN A 155 -12.03 24.28 23.63
CA GLN A 155 -11.98 25.66 24.13
C GLN A 155 -10.56 26.21 24.10
N ALA A 156 -9.57 25.40 24.50
CA ALA A 156 -8.16 25.76 24.39
C ALA A 156 -7.75 25.99 22.92
N LEU A 157 -8.18 25.11 22.00
CA LEU A 157 -7.98 25.29 20.57
C LEU A 157 -8.63 26.57 20.04
N GLN A 158 -9.85 26.90 20.48
CA GLN A 158 -10.54 28.13 20.10
C GLN A 158 -9.79 29.39 20.54
N GLY A 159 -9.12 29.35 21.69
CA GLY A 159 -8.26 30.44 22.16
C GLY A 159 -7.04 30.68 21.26
N ILE A 160 -6.61 29.67 20.50
CA ILE A 160 -5.50 29.76 19.56
C ILE A 160 -5.99 30.11 18.14
N GLU A 161 -7.04 29.43 17.67
CA GLU A 161 -7.57 29.53 16.31
C GLU A 161 -9.11 29.65 16.28
N ALA A 162 -9.64 30.81 16.66
CA ALA A 162 -11.08 31.00 16.85
C ALA A 162 -11.99 30.74 15.63
N LYS A 163 -11.43 30.77 14.40
CA LYS A 163 -12.17 30.60 13.14
C LYS A 163 -11.51 29.57 12.21
N SER A 164 -11.03 28.46 12.74
CA SER A 164 -10.44 27.39 11.91
C SER A 164 -11.42 26.26 11.60
N ALA A 165 -11.28 25.67 10.40
CA ALA A 165 -12.11 24.56 9.95
C ALA A 165 -11.96 23.31 10.85
N ARG A 166 -10.77 23.08 11.39
CA ARG A 166 -10.50 22.02 12.38
C ARG A 166 -11.27 22.22 13.68
N LEU A 167 -11.38 23.44 14.18
CA LEU A 167 -12.20 23.73 15.36
C LEU A 167 -13.67 23.41 15.09
N GLN A 168 -14.20 23.87 13.95
CA GLN A 168 -15.58 23.57 13.55
C GLN A 168 -15.80 22.05 13.41
N PHE A 169 -14.82 21.32 12.87
CA PHE A 169 -14.90 19.87 12.75
C PHE A 169 -14.97 19.18 14.12
N GLY A 170 -14.11 19.59 15.05
CA GLY A 170 -14.12 19.09 16.43
C GLY A 170 -15.43 19.41 17.18
N GLN A 171 -15.94 20.64 17.03
CA GLN A 171 -17.22 21.07 17.62
C GLN A 171 -18.39 20.28 17.03
N GLY A 172 -18.39 20.04 15.72
CA GLY A 172 -19.38 19.19 15.05
C GLY A 172 -19.39 17.77 15.60
N LEU A 173 -18.22 17.14 15.75
CA LEU A 173 -18.10 15.79 16.32
C LEU A 173 -18.53 15.74 17.79
N LEU A 174 -18.16 16.73 18.60
CA LEU A 174 -18.59 16.83 19.99
C LEU A 174 -20.12 16.96 20.09
N ALA A 175 -20.74 17.75 19.21
CA ALA A 175 -22.18 17.90 19.15
C ALA A 175 -22.88 16.58 18.74
N ILE A 176 -22.33 15.83 17.77
CA ILE A 176 -22.81 14.49 17.43
C ILE A 176 -22.75 13.56 18.66
N ALA A 177 -21.64 13.56 19.38
CA ALA A 177 -21.46 12.71 20.56
C ALA A 177 -22.38 13.11 21.74
N ARG A 178 -22.92 14.33 21.73
CA ARG A 178 -23.93 14.83 22.68
C ARG A 178 -25.36 14.67 22.18
N GLU A 179 -25.55 14.10 20.99
CA GLU A 179 -26.83 13.99 20.29
C GLU A 179 -27.47 15.36 19.94
N ASP A 180 -26.70 16.45 19.98
CA ASP A 180 -27.11 17.76 19.48
C ASP A 180 -26.90 17.84 17.97
N TYR A 181 -27.75 17.13 17.23
CA TYR A 181 -27.65 17.07 15.77
C TYR A 181 -27.91 18.42 15.09
N ALA A 182 -28.59 19.36 15.77
CA ALA A 182 -28.81 20.70 15.24
C ALA A 182 -27.50 21.48 15.20
N ALA A 183 -26.80 21.57 16.34
CA ALA A 183 -25.48 22.21 16.40
C ALA A 183 -24.47 21.49 15.49
N ALA A 184 -24.48 20.15 15.48
CA ALA A 184 -23.61 19.36 14.61
C ALA A 184 -23.78 19.72 13.13
N ARG A 185 -25.02 19.83 12.63
CA ARG A 185 -25.29 20.23 11.25
C ARG A 185 -24.75 21.62 10.94
N THR A 186 -24.93 22.60 11.82
CA THR A 186 -24.41 23.96 11.62
C THR A 186 -22.90 23.96 11.46
N HIS A 187 -22.17 23.26 12.34
CA HIS A 187 -20.71 23.17 12.25
C HIS A 187 -20.24 22.43 10.98
N LEU A 188 -20.86 21.30 10.63
CA LEU A 188 -20.46 20.48 9.49
C LEU A 188 -20.80 21.14 8.14
N GLN A 189 -21.87 21.91 8.04
CA GLN A 189 -22.21 22.66 6.82
C GLN A 189 -21.13 23.69 6.44
N MET A 190 -20.43 24.28 7.41
CA MET A 190 -19.31 25.19 7.12
C MET A 190 -18.09 24.48 6.51
N LEU A 191 -18.07 23.14 6.53
CA LEU A 191 -16.93 22.31 6.14
C LEU A 191 -17.10 21.62 4.79
N THR A 192 -18.27 21.74 4.16
CA THR A 192 -18.60 21.08 2.88
C THR A 192 -17.77 21.60 1.72
N GLU A 193 -17.08 22.72 1.88
CA GLU A 193 -16.17 23.26 0.86
C GLU A 193 -14.68 23.13 1.22
N HIS A 194 -14.34 22.71 2.43
CA HIS A 194 -12.95 22.73 2.89
C HIS A 194 -12.17 21.44 2.48
N PRO A 195 -10.96 21.54 1.89
CA PRO A 195 -10.24 20.37 1.33
C PRO A 195 -9.91 19.24 2.32
N SER A 196 -9.75 19.55 3.61
CA SER A 196 -9.41 18.56 4.65
C SER A 196 -10.62 17.90 5.33
N SER A 197 -11.85 18.30 4.95
CA SER A 197 -13.06 17.87 5.66
C SER A 197 -14.28 17.66 4.80
N ARG A 198 -14.30 18.12 3.55
CA ARG A 198 -15.48 18.12 2.68
C ARG A 198 -16.15 16.75 2.60
N LYS A 199 -15.41 15.67 2.30
CA LYS A 199 -15.98 14.32 2.17
C LYS A 199 -16.45 13.77 3.52
N LYS A 200 -15.65 13.91 4.58
CA LYS A 200 -16.02 13.54 5.95
C LYS A 200 -17.25 14.31 6.43
N ALA A 201 -17.35 15.60 6.15
CA ALA A 201 -18.48 16.45 6.52
C ALA A 201 -19.77 15.98 5.86
N TYR A 202 -19.74 15.67 4.55
CA TYR A 202 -20.89 15.09 3.87
C TYR A 202 -21.30 13.71 4.44
N ASN A 203 -20.34 12.83 4.72
CA ASN A 203 -20.64 11.54 5.36
C ASN A 203 -21.27 11.70 6.75
N LEU A 204 -20.74 12.62 7.57
CA LEU A 204 -21.29 12.90 8.89
C LEU A 204 -22.68 13.53 8.79
N LEU A 205 -22.88 14.51 7.89
CA LEU A 205 -24.18 15.10 7.61
C LEU A 205 -25.20 14.04 7.19
N ALA A 206 -24.82 13.13 6.28
CA ALA A 206 -25.68 12.01 5.88
C ALA A 206 -26.08 11.13 7.08
N SER A 207 -25.14 10.85 7.99
CA SER A 207 -25.38 9.97 9.15
C SER A 207 -26.33 10.57 10.20
N ILE A 208 -26.42 11.90 10.30
CA ILE A 208 -27.21 12.60 11.33
C ILE A 208 -28.46 13.30 10.79
N HIS A 209 -28.69 13.28 9.47
CA HIS A 209 -29.81 14.01 8.88
C HIS A 209 -31.12 13.23 9.03
N PRO A 210 -32.20 13.84 9.55
CA PRO A 210 -33.47 13.13 9.78
C PRO A 210 -34.21 12.80 8.46
N ASP A 211 -34.09 13.66 7.45
CA ASP A 211 -34.64 13.41 6.11
C ASP A 211 -33.75 12.44 5.33
N GLN A 212 -34.31 11.27 5.03
CA GLN A 212 -33.65 10.17 4.32
C GLN A 212 -33.30 10.52 2.86
N GLU A 213 -34.10 11.33 2.20
CA GLU A 213 -33.81 11.72 0.82
C GLU A 213 -32.65 12.70 0.76
N LEU A 214 -32.58 13.63 1.73
CA LEU A 214 -31.43 14.53 1.84
C LEU A 214 -30.16 13.79 2.32
N ALA A 215 -30.29 12.82 3.23
CA ALA A 215 -29.19 11.96 3.64
C ALA A 215 -28.58 11.19 2.45
N LYS A 216 -29.42 10.60 1.58
CA LYS A 216 -28.97 9.95 0.33
C LYS A 216 -28.23 10.92 -0.59
N LYS A 217 -28.72 12.16 -0.74
CA LYS A 217 -28.02 13.18 -1.54
C LYS A 217 -26.62 13.48 -1.00
N TYR A 218 -26.48 13.63 0.32
CA TYR A 218 -25.16 13.83 0.94
C TYR A 218 -24.24 12.62 0.72
N GLN A 219 -24.75 11.39 0.83
CA GLN A 219 -23.97 10.18 0.56
C GLN A 219 -23.50 10.10 -0.90
N GLN A 220 -24.39 10.43 -1.86
CA GLN A 220 -24.03 10.51 -3.28
C GLN A 220 -22.96 11.57 -3.54
N GLN A 221 -23.09 12.76 -2.93
CA GLN A 221 -22.08 13.80 -3.02
C GLN A 221 -20.74 13.34 -2.46
N ALA A 222 -20.72 12.72 -1.27
CA ALA A 222 -19.50 12.19 -0.67
C ALA A 222 -18.81 11.12 -1.54
N ALA A 223 -19.59 10.27 -2.22
CA ALA A 223 -19.06 9.22 -3.09
C ALA A 223 -18.33 9.78 -4.33
N MET A 224 -18.78 10.92 -4.85
CA MET A 224 -18.16 11.59 -6.00
C MET A 224 -16.91 12.42 -5.63
N LEU A 225 -16.69 12.67 -4.34
CA LEU A 225 -15.60 13.53 -3.87
C LEU A 225 -14.28 12.78 -3.70
N PRO A 226 -13.13 13.43 -4.01
CA PRO A 226 -11.82 12.89 -3.70
C PRO A 226 -11.65 12.73 -2.18
N ASN A 227 -10.65 11.95 -1.77
CA ASN A 227 -10.33 11.81 -0.35
C ASN A 227 -9.88 13.16 0.23
N ASP A 228 -10.33 13.44 1.46
CA ASP A 228 -9.95 14.65 2.18
C ASP A 228 -8.44 14.67 2.43
N LEU A 229 -7.85 15.87 2.31
CA LEU A 229 -6.47 16.10 2.72
C LEU A 229 -6.34 15.93 4.24
N GLY A 230 -5.15 15.55 4.71
CA GLY A 230 -4.82 15.60 6.13
C GLY A 230 -5.00 17.02 6.68
N TRP A 231 -5.35 17.12 7.96
CA TRP A 231 -5.25 18.40 8.66
C TRP A 231 -3.77 18.79 8.77
N PRO A 232 -3.42 20.08 8.61
CA PRO A 232 -2.06 20.55 8.86
C PRO A 232 -1.61 20.15 10.27
N ASP A 233 -0.53 19.38 10.35
CA ASP A 233 0.01 18.81 11.58
C ASP A 233 1.54 18.91 11.50
N PRO A 234 2.18 19.82 12.28
CA PRO A 234 3.61 20.10 12.15
C PRO A 234 4.48 18.90 12.52
N PHE A 235 3.98 17.98 13.33
CA PHE A 235 4.74 16.81 13.74
C PHE A 235 4.66 15.69 12.70
N VAL A 236 3.49 15.54 12.04
CA VAL A 236 3.30 14.52 10.99
C VAL A 236 3.86 14.96 9.64
N ALA A 237 4.05 16.28 9.43
CA ALA A 237 4.69 16.79 8.23
C ALA A 237 6.07 16.17 7.96
N ASP A 238 6.82 15.86 9.03
CA ASP A 238 8.16 15.27 8.94
C ASP A 238 8.14 13.76 8.67
N LEU A 239 7.09 13.02 9.09
CA LEU A 239 6.90 11.61 8.73
C LEU A 239 6.89 11.43 7.21
N ASN A 240 6.18 12.32 6.51
CA ASN A 240 6.08 12.29 5.06
C ASN A 240 7.42 12.51 4.36
N ARG A 241 8.44 13.09 5.02
CA ARG A 241 9.79 13.22 4.41
C ARG A 241 10.50 11.88 4.27
N TYR A 242 10.09 10.90 5.08
CA TYR A 242 10.61 9.54 5.05
C TYR A 242 9.74 8.57 4.24
N THR A 243 8.74 9.08 3.52
CA THR A 243 8.08 8.29 2.49
C THR A 243 9.00 8.19 1.28
N CYS A 244 9.33 6.97 0.89
CA CYS A 244 10.13 6.71 -0.30
C CYS A 244 9.51 7.46 -1.50
N GLU A 245 10.28 8.35 -2.13
CA GLU A 245 9.79 9.15 -3.26
C GLU A 245 9.25 8.29 -4.39
N ARG A 246 9.80 7.08 -4.57
CA ARG A 246 9.29 6.08 -5.49
C ARG A 246 7.85 5.69 -5.17
N LEU A 247 7.52 5.45 -3.90
CA LEU A 247 6.16 5.09 -3.48
C LEU A 247 5.18 6.25 -3.66
N LYS A 248 5.59 7.50 -3.38
CA LYS A 248 4.79 8.69 -3.67
C LYS A 248 4.48 8.83 -5.15
N ARG A 249 5.48 8.60 -6.00
CA ARG A 249 5.32 8.66 -7.46
C ARG A 249 4.44 7.52 -7.98
N ILE A 250 4.60 6.30 -7.45
CA ILE A 250 3.70 5.18 -7.76
C ILE A 250 2.26 5.49 -7.32
N GLU A 251 2.05 6.07 -6.14
CA GLU A 251 0.71 6.48 -5.68
C GLU A 251 0.09 7.53 -6.61
N GLN A 252 0.88 8.50 -7.07
CA GLN A 252 0.44 9.47 -8.07
C GLN A 252 0.03 8.79 -9.38
N PHE A 253 0.80 7.81 -9.85
CA PHE A 253 0.42 6.99 -11.01
C PHE A 253 -0.90 6.26 -10.75
N THR A 254 -1.03 5.52 -9.65
CA THR A 254 -2.25 4.77 -9.30
C THR A 254 -3.47 5.69 -9.20
N LYS A 255 -3.28 6.93 -8.75
CA LYS A 255 -4.34 7.95 -8.74
C LYS A 255 -4.78 8.35 -10.14
N LEU A 256 -3.85 8.57 -11.07
CA LEU A 256 -4.16 8.89 -12.47
C LEU A 256 -4.87 7.72 -13.17
N GLU A 257 -4.40 6.50 -12.93
CA GLU A 257 -5.00 5.28 -13.48
C GLU A 257 -6.45 5.09 -13.00
N ARG A 258 -6.71 5.22 -11.68
CA ARG A 258 -8.08 5.14 -11.12
C ARG A 258 -9.03 6.22 -11.65
N GLN A 259 -8.49 7.35 -12.08
CA GLN A 259 -9.26 8.43 -12.71
C GLN A 259 -9.52 8.18 -14.21
N GLY A 260 -9.03 7.07 -14.77
CA GLY A 260 -9.13 6.76 -16.20
C GLY A 260 -8.22 7.62 -17.08
N ARG A 261 -7.28 8.37 -16.49
CA ARG A 261 -6.37 9.30 -17.19
C ARG A 261 -5.12 8.59 -17.70
N LEU A 262 -5.32 7.51 -18.46
CA LEU A 262 -4.24 6.61 -18.91
C LEU A 262 -3.11 7.30 -19.70
N PRO A 263 -3.37 8.24 -20.64
CA PRO A 263 -2.28 8.91 -21.36
C PRO A 263 -1.35 9.71 -20.44
N GLU A 264 -1.93 10.39 -19.44
CA GLU A 264 -1.16 11.16 -18.45
C GLU A 264 -0.41 10.24 -17.50
N ALA A 265 -1.02 9.13 -17.11
CA ALA A 265 -0.38 8.10 -16.27
C ALA A 265 0.85 7.49 -16.97
N LEU A 266 0.73 7.18 -18.27
CA LEU A 266 1.83 6.68 -19.09
C LEU A 266 2.93 7.71 -19.30
N ALA A 267 2.57 8.96 -19.61
CA ALA A 267 3.55 10.05 -19.74
C ALA A 267 4.34 10.25 -18.44
N PHE A 268 3.65 10.21 -17.30
CA PHE A 268 4.25 10.27 -15.97
C PHE A 268 5.20 9.09 -15.72
N LEU A 269 4.78 7.86 -15.99
CA LEU A 269 5.63 6.67 -15.81
C LEU A 269 6.85 6.67 -16.73
N ARG A 270 6.71 7.09 -17.99
CA ARG A 270 7.84 7.22 -18.92
C ARG A 270 8.88 8.20 -18.39
N HIS A 271 8.42 9.37 -17.93
CA HIS A 271 9.31 10.37 -17.35
C HIS A 271 9.99 9.82 -16.08
N PHE A 272 9.22 9.20 -15.19
CA PHE A 272 9.75 8.63 -13.96
C PHE A 272 10.80 7.53 -14.23
N ALA A 273 10.51 6.61 -15.14
CA ALA A 273 11.44 5.55 -15.55
C ALA A 273 12.71 6.10 -16.23
N ALA A 274 12.61 7.23 -16.94
CA ALA A 274 13.76 7.88 -17.57
C ALA A 274 14.65 8.60 -16.54
N GLU A 275 14.07 9.22 -15.51
CA GLU A 275 14.82 9.85 -14.42
C GLU A 275 15.50 8.83 -13.50
N ALA A 276 14.77 7.77 -13.14
CA ALA A 276 15.20 6.75 -12.20
C ALA A 276 14.74 5.36 -12.70
N PRO A 277 15.57 4.65 -13.49
CA PRO A 277 15.26 3.32 -14.00
C PRO A 277 15.32 2.28 -12.88
N ASP A 278 14.23 2.20 -12.12
CA ASP A 278 13.98 1.21 -11.07
C ASP A 278 13.24 -0.02 -11.67
N PRO A 279 13.60 -1.26 -11.29
CA PRO A 279 13.03 -2.46 -11.90
C PRO A 279 11.52 -2.57 -11.70
N GLU A 280 10.98 -2.10 -10.56
CA GLU A 280 9.55 -2.12 -10.27
C GLU A 280 8.82 -1.09 -11.13
N VAL A 281 9.36 0.13 -11.25
CA VAL A 281 8.80 1.20 -12.09
C VAL A 281 8.82 0.78 -13.56
N LEU A 282 9.93 0.18 -14.03
CA LEU A 282 10.05 -0.36 -15.38
C LEU A 282 9.05 -1.50 -15.60
N TYR A 283 8.85 -2.39 -14.63
CA TYR A 283 7.81 -3.42 -14.71
C TYR A 283 6.41 -2.80 -14.83
N ILE A 284 6.06 -1.83 -14.00
CA ILE A 284 4.75 -1.16 -14.03
C ILE A 284 4.53 -0.46 -15.38
N LEU A 285 5.52 0.27 -15.88
CA LEU A 285 5.47 0.91 -17.19
C LEU A 285 5.30 -0.13 -18.30
N GLY A 286 6.12 -1.17 -18.32
CA GLY A 286 6.04 -2.26 -19.29
C GLY A 286 4.67 -2.94 -19.30
N HIS A 287 4.12 -3.21 -18.12
CA HIS A 287 2.78 -3.78 -17.98
C HIS A 287 1.69 -2.87 -18.53
N THR A 288 1.72 -1.59 -18.15
CA THR A 288 0.73 -0.61 -18.60
C THR A 288 0.78 -0.43 -20.12
N LEU A 289 1.98 -0.37 -20.71
CA LEU A 289 2.19 -0.33 -22.16
C LEU A 289 1.60 -1.56 -22.86
N CYS A 290 1.82 -2.76 -22.32
CA CYS A 290 1.24 -3.97 -22.86
C CYS A 290 -0.30 -3.98 -22.77
N GLN A 291 -0.89 -3.43 -21.71
CA GLN A 291 -2.35 -3.30 -21.57
C GLN A 291 -2.95 -2.35 -22.61
N VAL A 292 -2.30 -1.22 -22.89
CA VAL A 292 -2.74 -0.29 -23.95
C VAL A 292 -2.32 -0.73 -25.36
N ASN A 293 -1.79 -1.94 -25.50
CA ASN A 293 -1.37 -2.56 -26.77
C ASN A 293 -0.20 -1.85 -27.48
N GLU A 294 0.60 -1.07 -26.75
CA GLU A 294 1.90 -0.52 -27.18
C GLU A 294 3.00 -1.58 -26.91
N LEU A 295 2.90 -2.73 -27.57
CA LEU A 295 3.67 -3.94 -27.27
C LEU A 295 5.18 -3.76 -27.50
N GLU A 296 5.57 -3.06 -28.56
CA GLU A 296 6.97 -2.87 -28.95
C GLU A 296 7.76 -2.11 -27.87
N GLU A 297 7.18 -1.03 -27.34
CA GLU A 297 7.75 -0.27 -26.22
C GLU A 297 7.69 -1.09 -24.93
N GLY A 298 6.55 -1.73 -24.65
CA GLY A 298 6.38 -2.59 -23.47
C GLY A 298 7.46 -3.67 -23.37
N VAL A 299 7.74 -4.39 -24.45
CA VAL A 299 8.83 -5.39 -24.52
C VAL A 299 10.20 -4.76 -24.26
N THR A 300 10.46 -3.57 -24.81
CA THR A 300 11.73 -2.86 -24.61
C THR A 300 11.94 -2.49 -23.14
N VAL A 301 10.88 -1.97 -22.49
CA VAL A 301 10.89 -1.59 -21.08
C VAL A 301 10.98 -2.81 -20.17
N LEU A 302 10.25 -3.90 -20.45
CA LEU A 302 10.33 -5.14 -19.68
C LEU A 302 11.72 -5.77 -19.74
N ARG A 303 12.40 -5.72 -20.90
CA ARG A 303 13.81 -6.12 -20.99
C ARG A 303 14.72 -5.23 -20.14
N ALA A 304 14.42 -3.93 -20.02
CA ALA A 304 15.15 -3.04 -19.12
C ALA A 304 14.91 -3.39 -17.65
N ALA A 305 13.68 -3.72 -17.27
CA ALA A 305 13.34 -4.21 -15.93
C ALA A 305 14.17 -5.46 -15.60
N ILE A 306 14.20 -6.46 -16.50
CA ILE A 306 14.97 -7.70 -16.33
C ILE A 306 16.49 -7.45 -16.27
N ARG A 307 17.02 -6.51 -17.04
CA ARG A 307 18.45 -6.13 -16.94
C ARG A 307 18.78 -5.55 -15.57
N THR A 308 17.83 -4.85 -14.94
CA THR A 308 18.01 -4.19 -13.64
C THR A 308 17.79 -5.17 -12.49
N ASP A 309 16.81 -6.07 -12.61
CA ASP A 309 16.59 -7.19 -11.70
C ASP A 309 16.32 -8.49 -12.50
N PRO A 310 17.37 -9.31 -12.74
CA PRO A 310 17.22 -10.56 -13.47
C PRO A 310 16.34 -11.61 -12.78
N LYS A 311 16.07 -11.47 -11.47
CA LYS A 311 15.26 -12.42 -10.68
C LYS A 311 13.78 -12.04 -10.61
N MET A 312 13.36 -11.00 -11.30
CA MET A 312 11.98 -10.55 -11.30
C MET A 312 11.07 -11.45 -12.16
N VAL A 313 10.48 -12.48 -11.54
CA VAL A 313 9.59 -13.48 -12.18
C VAL A 313 8.50 -12.82 -13.04
N LYS A 314 7.81 -11.82 -12.48
CA LYS A 314 6.71 -11.11 -13.14
C LYS A 314 7.12 -10.37 -14.42
N ALA A 315 8.37 -9.88 -14.50
CA ALA A 315 8.86 -9.21 -15.70
C ALA A 315 9.16 -10.20 -16.83
N HIS A 316 9.73 -11.37 -16.50
CA HIS A 316 9.96 -12.46 -17.46
C HIS A 316 8.66 -13.01 -18.04
N TYR A 317 7.70 -13.32 -17.18
CA TYR A 317 6.37 -13.78 -17.62
C TYR A 317 5.65 -12.76 -18.51
N LEU A 318 5.65 -11.49 -18.10
CA LEU A 318 4.94 -10.47 -18.86
C LEU A 318 5.63 -10.16 -20.19
N LEU A 319 6.95 -10.30 -20.25
CA LEU A 319 7.72 -10.27 -21.49
C LEU A 319 7.28 -11.42 -22.42
N GLY A 320 7.17 -12.64 -21.90
CA GLY A 320 6.66 -13.79 -22.64
C GLY A 320 5.26 -13.57 -23.21
N ALA A 321 4.32 -13.10 -22.37
CA ALA A 321 2.96 -12.75 -22.76
C ALA A 321 2.93 -11.69 -23.89
N ALA A 322 3.72 -10.64 -23.75
CA ALA A 322 3.79 -9.56 -24.74
C ALA A 322 4.36 -10.05 -26.08
N LEU A 323 5.38 -10.91 -26.04
CA LEU A 323 5.98 -11.51 -27.23
C LEU A 323 5.01 -12.46 -27.96
N VAL A 324 4.20 -13.25 -27.24
CA VAL A 324 3.12 -14.05 -27.86
C VAL A 324 2.17 -13.14 -28.64
N ARG A 325 1.67 -12.07 -28.01
CA ARG A 325 0.76 -11.11 -28.66
C ARG A 325 1.38 -10.42 -29.87
N MET A 326 2.67 -10.08 -29.81
CA MET A 326 3.40 -9.54 -30.97
C MET A 326 3.51 -10.57 -32.10
N GLY A 327 3.78 -11.84 -31.76
CA GLY A 327 3.83 -12.94 -32.72
C GLY A 327 2.48 -13.16 -33.41
N GLU A 328 1.39 -13.17 -32.65
CA GLU A 328 0.02 -13.30 -33.16
C GLU A 328 -0.36 -12.15 -34.10
N LYS A 329 -0.05 -10.90 -33.73
CA LYS A 329 -0.26 -9.75 -34.63
C LYS A 329 0.53 -9.91 -35.92
N ARG A 330 1.81 -10.30 -35.80
CA ARG A 330 2.74 -10.38 -36.94
C ARG A 330 2.43 -11.54 -37.88
N ILE A 331 1.85 -12.64 -37.40
CA ILE A 331 1.52 -13.80 -38.26
C ILE A 331 0.38 -13.51 -39.24
N GLN A 332 -0.48 -12.53 -38.93
CA GLN A 332 -1.58 -12.11 -39.81
C GLN A 332 -1.11 -11.19 -40.94
N GLU A 333 0.10 -10.64 -40.84
CA GLU A 333 0.65 -9.71 -41.83
C GLU A 333 1.38 -10.47 -42.96
N SER A 334 1.27 -9.95 -44.19
CA SER A 334 1.97 -10.54 -45.35
C SER A 334 3.48 -10.56 -45.13
N GLY A 335 4.09 -11.75 -45.25
CA GLY A 335 5.52 -11.95 -45.00
C GLY A 335 5.94 -11.92 -43.51
N GLY A 336 5.00 -11.75 -42.58
CA GLY A 336 5.29 -11.63 -41.15
C GLY A 336 5.59 -12.96 -40.43
N LYS A 337 5.33 -14.11 -41.07
CA LYS A 337 5.49 -15.45 -40.46
C LYS A 337 6.87 -15.67 -39.85
N LYS A 338 7.96 -15.29 -40.52
CA LYS A 338 9.33 -15.50 -39.99
C LYS A 338 9.56 -14.70 -38.70
N ALA A 339 9.12 -13.45 -38.67
CA ALA A 339 9.22 -12.60 -37.49
C ALA A 339 8.31 -13.09 -36.35
N ALA A 340 7.10 -13.56 -36.67
CA ALA A 340 6.19 -14.16 -35.69
C ALA A 340 6.83 -15.38 -35.00
N MET A 341 7.43 -16.30 -35.77
CA MET A 341 8.12 -17.46 -35.21
C MET A 341 9.28 -17.07 -34.28
N GLU A 342 9.96 -15.97 -34.57
CA GLU A 342 11.02 -15.47 -33.70
C GLU A 342 10.48 -14.91 -32.38
N PHE A 343 9.38 -14.16 -32.41
CA PHE A 343 8.72 -13.72 -31.18
C PHE A 343 8.25 -14.89 -30.33
N PHE A 344 7.69 -15.95 -30.93
CA PHE A 344 7.28 -17.13 -30.17
C PHE A 344 8.47 -17.88 -29.55
N ARG A 345 9.63 -17.95 -30.20
CA ARG A 345 10.84 -18.53 -29.58
C ARG A 345 11.31 -17.72 -28.37
N GLN A 346 11.36 -16.39 -28.52
CA GLN A 346 11.73 -15.50 -27.42
C GLN A 346 10.71 -15.55 -26.27
N ALA A 347 9.43 -15.77 -26.58
CA ALA A 347 8.41 -15.99 -25.55
C ALA A 347 8.68 -17.26 -24.74
N VAL A 348 8.99 -18.39 -25.40
CA VAL A 348 9.36 -19.62 -24.69
C VAL A 348 10.56 -19.41 -23.79
N GLU A 349 11.60 -18.72 -24.27
CA GLU A 349 12.79 -18.43 -23.46
C GLU A 349 12.45 -17.58 -22.23
N ALA A 350 11.64 -16.52 -22.39
CA ALA A 350 11.23 -15.66 -21.28
C ALA A 350 10.40 -16.44 -20.24
N GLU A 351 9.47 -17.29 -20.69
CA GLU A 351 8.68 -18.11 -19.77
C GLU A 351 9.53 -19.21 -19.09
N ASP A 352 10.52 -19.79 -19.79
CA ASP A 352 11.48 -20.72 -19.18
C ASP A 352 12.30 -20.04 -18.07
N GLN A 353 12.69 -18.77 -18.23
CA GLN A 353 13.35 -17.99 -17.16
C GLN A 353 12.40 -17.74 -15.98
N ALA A 354 11.14 -17.38 -16.24
CA ALA A 354 10.14 -17.22 -15.17
C ALA A 354 9.95 -18.52 -14.38
N LEU A 355 9.88 -19.67 -15.07
CA LEU A 355 9.71 -20.98 -14.47
C LEU A 355 10.96 -21.51 -13.76
N ALA A 356 12.16 -21.11 -14.20
CA ALA A 356 13.39 -21.41 -13.47
C ALA A 356 13.45 -20.71 -12.11
N LEU A 357 12.89 -19.50 -12.02
CA LEU A 357 12.78 -18.72 -10.79
C LEU A 357 11.59 -19.16 -9.91
N GLN A 358 10.44 -19.48 -10.54
CA GLN A 358 9.23 -19.95 -9.87
C GLN A 358 8.57 -21.08 -10.66
N ARG A 359 8.82 -22.32 -10.26
CA ARG A 359 8.42 -23.54 -10.99
C ARG A 359 6.91 -23.76 -11.09
N ASP A 360 6.15 -23.28 -10.10
CA ASP A 360 4.70 -23.48 -9.96
C ASP A 360 3.87 -22.30 -10.48
N PHE A 361 4.44 -21.48 -11.38
CA PHE A 361 3.77 -20.31 -11.91
C PHE A 361 2.87 -20.66 -13.12
N GLY A 362 1.58 -20.91 -12.84
CA GLY A 362 0.62 -21.40 -13.84
C GLY A 362 0.48 -20.52 -15.10
N TYR A 363 0.51 -19.19 -14.96
CA TYR A 363 0.42 -18.29 -16.12
C TYR A 363 1.64 -18.38 -17.06
N ALA A 364 2.82 -18.65 -16.52
CA ALA A 364 4.02 -18.86 -17.34
C ALA A 364 3.93 -20.16 -18.14
N HIS A 365 3.46 -21.25 -17.52
CA HIS A 365 3.17 -22.51 -18.23
C HIS A 365 2.13 -22.32 -19.34
N LEU A 366 1.10 -21.50 -19.11
CA LEU A 366 0.07 -21.19 -20.10
C LEU A 366 0.67 -20.51 -21.33
N ASN A 367 1.36 -19.38 -21.14
CA ASN A 367 1.95 -18.61 -22.23
C ASN A 367 3.02 -19.39 -22.99
N ARG A 368 3.84 -20.16 -22.25
CA ARG A 368 4.79 -21.10 -22.85
C ARG A 368 4.08 -22.09 -23.75
N GLY A 369 2.98 -22.68 -23.29
CA GLY A 369 2.15 -23.59 -24.07
C GLY A 369 1.58 -22.94 -25.35
N GLN A 370 1.09 -21.70 -25.25
CA GLN A 370 0.62 -20.95 -26.42
C GLN A 370 1.73 -20.68 -27.42
N ALA A 371 2.89 -20.22 -26.98
CA ALA A 371 4.05 -19.97 -27.83
C ALA A 371 4.51 -21.26 -28.55
N LEU A 372 4.58 -22.38 -27.83
CA LEU A 372 4.92 -23.69 -28.39
C LEU A 372 3.89 -24.17 -29.42
N LYS A 373 2.59 -23.91 -29.17
CA LYS A 373 1.52 -24.21 -30.12
C LYS A 373 1.76 -23.51 -31.46
N PHE A 374 2.07 -22.21 -31.42
CA PHE A 374 2.36 -21.44 -32.63
C PHE A 374 3.66 -21.87 -33.34
N LEU A 375 4.64 -22.39 -32.60
CA LEU A 375 5.85 -23.00 -33.16
C LEU A 375 5.63 -24.39 -33.78
N GLY A 376 4.44 -24.97 -33.64
CA GLY A 376 4.12 -26.33 -34.10
C GLY A 376 4.66 -27.43 -33.18
N GLN A 377 5.18 -27.08 -32.01
CA GLN A 377 5.72 -27.96 -30.97
C GLN A 377 4.58 -28.54 -30.11
N ARG A 378 3.74 -29.34 -30.76
CA ARG A 378 2.42 -29.76 -30.24
C ARG A 378 2.48 -30.52 -28.91
N ASP A 379 3.38 -31.50 -28.80
CA ASP A 379 3.48 -32.33 -27.60
C ASP A 379 4.04 -31.54 -26.41
N GLU A 380 4.95 -30.60 -26.65
CA GLU A 380 5.46 -29.70 -25.62
C GLU A 380 4.42 -28.68 -25.19
N ALA A 381 3.63 -28.16 -26.14
CA ALA A 381 2.51 -27.27 -25.85
C ALA A 381 1.48 -27.94 -24.93
N LEU A 382 1.06 -29.18 -25.26
CA LEU A 382 0.11 -29.93 -24.43
C LEU A 382 0.68 -30.22 -23.03
N ARG A 383 1.96 -30.56 -22.91
CA ARG A 383 2.61 -30.74 -21.60
C ARG A 383 2.59 -29.45 -20.78
N ALA A 384 2.96 -28.32 -21.38
CA ALA A 384 2.96 -27.03 -20.70
C ALA A 384 1.54 -26.62 -20.27
N LEU A 385 0.55 -26.74 -21.15
CA LEU A 385 -0.85 -26.41 -20.83
C LEU A 385 -1.44 -27.32 -19.73
N ARG A 386 -1.08 -28.60 -19.70
CA ARG A 386 -1.45 -29.50 -18.58
C ARG A 386 -0.80 -29.07 -17.27
N GLN A 387 0.46 -28.62 -17.28
CA GLN A 387 1.10 -28.06 -16.08
C GLN A 387 0.42 -26.76 -15.63
N ALA A 388 0.05 -25.88 -16.56
CA ALA A 388 -0.70 -24.66 -16.26
C ALA A 388 -2.01 -24.97 -15.55
N LEU A 389 -2.76 -25.97 -16.03
CA LEU A 389 -3.99 -26.44 -15.41
C LEU A 389 -3.77 -27.05 -14.03
N LEU A 390 -2.69 -27.82 -13.82
CA LEU A 390 -2.35 -28.36 -12.50
C LEU A 390 -2.06 -27.25 -11.47
N CYS A 391 -1.46 -26.13 -11.91
CA CYS A 391 -1.19 -24.98 -11.05
C CYS A 391 -2.46 -24.17 -10.71
N ARG A 392 -3.41 -24.09 -11.65
CA ARG A 392 -4.62 -23.24 -11.56
C ARG A 392 -5.84 -23.94 -12.17
N PRO A 393 -6.38 -25.01 -11.54
CA PRO A 393 -7.45 -25.81 -12.11
C PRO A 393 -8.76 -25.04 -12.27
N GLU A 394 -8.99 -24.01 -11.46
CA GLU A 394 -10.21 -23.21 -11.48
C GLU A 394 -10.23 -22.07 -12.52
N PHE A 395 -9.16 -21.88 -13.29
CA PHE A 395 -9.05 -20.77 -14.24
C PHE A 395 -9.54 -21.16 -15.63
N ALA A 396 -10.53 -20.41 -16.14
CA ALA A 396 -11.15 -20.65 -17.44
C ALA A 396 -10.13 -20.67 -18.60
N ASP A 397 -9.14 -19.78 -18.59
CA ASP A 397 -8.10 -19.71 -19.62
C ASP A 397 -7.30 -21.02 -19.71
N MET A 398 -6.97 -21.65 -18.57
CA MET A 398 -6.18 -22.90 -18.56
C MET A 398 -6.91 -24.00 -19.32
N HIS A 399 -8.21 -24.13 -19.04
CA HIS A 399 -9.10 -25.06 -19.71
C HIS A 399 -9.33 -24.71 -21.18
N LEU A 400 -9.51 -23.43 -21.51
CA LEU A 400 -9.73 -22.96 -22.88
C LEU A 400 -8.56 -23.33 -23.79
N TYR A 401 -7.35 -22.91 -23.41
CA TYR A 401 -6.17 -23.11 -24.25
C TYR A 401 -5.77 -24.58 -24.34
N LEU A 402 -5.91 -25.36 -23.26
CA LEU A 402 -5.72 -26.82 -23.31
C LEU A 402 -6.75 -27.48 -24.23
N GLY A 403 -8.03 -27.10 -24.10
CA GLY A 403 -9.11 -27.62 -24.92
C GLY A 403 -8.89 -27.36 -26.42
N GLU A 404 -8.51 -26.14 -26.80
CA GLU A 404 -8.18 -25.82 -28.19
C GLU A 404 -6.97 -26.60 -28.70
N ALA A 405 -5.89 -26.68 -27.92
CA ALA A 405 -4.71 -27.44 -28.30
C ALA A 405 -5.01 -28.94 -28.47
N LEU A 406 -5.88 -29.51 -27.64
CA LEU A 406 -6.35 -30.90 -27.73
C LEU A 406 -7.28 -31.13 -28.93
N ALA A 407 -8.02 -30.10 -29.36
CA ALA A 407 -8.84 -30.20 -30.56
C ALA A 407 -7.99 -30.18 -31.82
N GLU A 408 -6.91 -29.40 -31.83
CA GLU A 408 -6.02 -29.21 -32.98
C GLU A 408 -5.05 -30.37 -33.28
N ALA A 409 -4.45 -31.06 -32.32
CA ALA A 409 -4.99 -32.11 -31.49
C ALA A 409 -5.53 -33.37 -32.23
N GLY A 410 -6.81 -33.34 -32.61
CA GLY A 410 -7.58 -34.53 -32.95
C GLY A 410 -8.07 -35.31 -31.73
N GLN A 411 -7.75 -34.87 -30.51
CA GLN A 411 -8.22 -35.45 -29.25
C GLN A 411 -9.56 -34.80 -28.84
N LEU A 412 -10.55 -34.89 -29.75
CA LEU A 412 -11.83 -34.18 -29.62
C LEU A 412 -12.60 -34.49 -28.33
N PRO A 413 -12.68 -35.74 -27.81
CA PRO A 413 -13.40 -36.01 -26.58
C PRO A 413 -12.84 -35.26 -25.36
N GLU A 414 -11.53 -35.33 -25.12
CA GLU A 414 -10.84 -34.64 -24.02
C GLU A 414 -10.90 -33.11 -24.20
N SER A 415 -10.80 -32.65 -25.45
CA SER A 415 -10.96 -31.25 -25.80
C SER A 415 -12.32 -30.68 -25.37
N LEU A 416 -13.42 -31.36 -25.73
CA LEU A 416 -14.77 -30.88 -25.42
C LEU A 416 -15.01 -30.81 -23.90
N GLU A 417 -14.49 -31.77 -23.13
CA GLU A 417 -14.56 -31.73 -21.66
C GLU A 417 -13.88 -30.48 -21.10
N HIS A 418 -12.67 -30.17 -21.58
CA HIS A 418 -11.97 -28.97 -21.14
C HIS A 418 -12.65 -27.68 -21.61
N LEU A 419 -13.19 -27.63 -22.84
CA LEU A 419 -13.94 -26.46 -23.31
C LEU A 419 -15.24 -26.25 -22.53
N GLU A 420 -15.92 -27.33 -22.11
CA GLU A 420 -17.08 -27.24 -21.21
C GLU A 420 -16.69 -26.72 -19.83
N ASN A 421 -15.57 -27.18 -19.26
CA ASN A 421 -15.03 -26.64 -18.01
C ASN A 421 -14.62 -25.16 -18.15
N ALA A 422 -14.02 -24.77 -19.27
CA ALA A 422 -13.71 -23.37 -19.55
C ALA A 422 -14.97 -22.49 -19.52
N VAL A 423 -16.07 -22.95 -20.12
CA VAL A 423 -17.37 -22.25 -20.07
C VAL A 423 -17.94 -22.20 -18.63
N ARG A 424 -17.76 -23.26 -17.83
CA ARG A 424 -18.22 -23.29 -16.43
C ARG A 424 -17.47 -22.28 -15.54
N HIS A 425 -16.17 -22.10 -15.78
CA HIS A 425 -15.30 -21.23 -14.98
C HIS A 425 -15.21 -19.79 -15.51
N ALA A 426 -15.67 -19.52 -16.73
CA ALA A 426 -15.60 -18.19 -17.33
C ALA A 426 -16.58 -17.20 -16.70
N SER A 427 -16.22 -15.91 -16.72
CA SER A 427 -17.17 -14.84 -16.41
C SER A 427 -18.25 -14.78 -17.49
N ALA A 428 -19.41 -14.20 -17.17
CA ALA A 428 -20.51 -14.06 -18.13
C ALA A 428 -20.15 -13.20 -19.37
N GLU A 429 -19.12 -12.36 -19.25
CA GLU A 429 -18.64 -11.44 -20.26
C GLU A 429 -17.62 -12.07 -21.23
N ASP A 430 -16.92 -13.13 -20.82
CA ASP A 430 -15.95 -13.82 -21.67
C ASP A 430 -16.63 -14.87 -22.56
N LEU A 431 -16.79 -14.52 -23.84
CA LEU A 431 -17.45 -15.38 -24.83
C LEU A 431 -16.49 -16.40 -25.46
N ARG A 432 -15.16 -16.25 -25.31
CA ARG A 432 -14.16 -17.08 -26.01
C ARG A 432 -14.38 -18.59 -25.75
N PRO A 433 -14.63 -19.05 -24.52
CA PRO A 433 -14.87 -20.47 -24.26
C PRO A 433 -16.12 -21.01 -24.96
N ARG A 434 -17.20 -20.23 -25.03
CA ARG A 434 -18.45 -20.64 -25.67
C ARG A 434 -18.27 -20.75 -27.18
N ASP A 435 -17.55 -19.81 -27.78
CA ASP A 435 -17.26 -19.80 -29.20
C ASP A 435 -16.34 -20.97 -29.59
N ALA A 436 -15.30 -21.23 -28.79
CA ALA A 436 -14.41 -22.37 -28.99
C ALA A 436 -15.17 -23.71 -28.86
N LEU A 437 -16.01 -23.86 -27.83
CA LEU A 437 -16.83 -25.06 -27.63
C LEU A 437 -17.76 -25.31 -28.81
N LYS A 438 -18.46 -24.26 -29.29
CA LYS A 438 -19.35 -24.35 -30.45
C LYS A 438 -18.58 -24.77 -31.70
N LYS A 439 -17.48 -24.08 -32.01
CA LYS A 439 -16.60 -24.34 -33.16
C LYS A 439 -16.17 -25.81 -33.23
N TRP A 440 -15.71 -26.38 -32.12
CA TRP A 440 -15.19 -27.76 -32.11
C TRP A 440 -16.29 -28.82 -32.00
N ARG A 441 -17.42 -28.51 -31.36
CA ARG A 441 -18.60 -29.38 -31.37
C ARG A 441 -19.18 -29.53 -32.77
N ASP A 442 -19.25 -28.45 -33.55
CA ASP A 442 -19.74 -28.49 -34.93
C ASP A 442 -18.83 -29.30 -35.86
N LYS A 443 -17.52 -29.37 -35.58
CA LYS A 443 -16.55 -30.22 -36.31
C LYS A 443 -16.55 -31.70 -35.89
N SER A 444 -17.16 -32.02 -34.74
CA SER A 444 -17.25 -33.40 -34.24
C SER A 444 -18.45 -34.17 -34.77
N LYS A 445 -19.39 -33.46 -35.40
CA LYS A 445 -20.53 -34.01 -36.14
C LYS A 445 -20.15 -34.18 -37.60
#